data_AF-A0A3D3YU71-F1
#
_entry.id   AF-A0A3D3YU71-F1
#
_cell.length_a   1.000
_cell.length_b   1.000
_cell.length_c   1.000
_cell.angle_alpha   90.00
_cell.angle_beta   90.00
_cell.angle_gamma   90.00
#
_symmetry.space_group_name_H-M   'P 1'
#
loop_
_entity.id
_entity.type
_entity.pdbx_description
1 polymer ?
#
loop_
_entity_poly.entity_id
_entity_poly.type
_entity_poly.pdbx_seq_one_letter_code
_entity_poly.pdbx_strand_id
1 'polypeptide(L)'
;MRSHEGNSNVAKKKRPSGPPTRPGARPSGGPATRPTPTGGAGTRSTDGAAATAAATGEGTTVAGLPAEAADGGPNRAARKEAARREREALQRKMGRRRTTRIVAIITAVAVVAAGITFYVVTRKPARVDTSTCGPVKVIPPFSPVGRDHEHITSEATAPPLTAYRSIPPASGPHNATPLNAGIYSSPPDFYMALHSLEHAAVEIWLDPSASGSERQAIESFYGSGSEADHVIVAPYQYPGPAGHLPAGVQMALVAWHHIQYCDHLSLAAVKEFVASYRVTTGSTATAAYKGDASEIGVAI
;
A
#
# COMPACT_ATOMS: atom_id res chain seq x y z
N MET A 1 81.18 30.36 -21.14
CA MET A 1 81.27 31.85 -21.21
C MET A 1 80.08 32.37 -22.00
N ARG A 2 79.35 33.32 -21.39
CA ARG A 2 78.34 34.23 -21.96
C ARG A 2 76.95 33.70 -22.33
N SER A 3 76.05 34.01 -21.40
CA SER A 3 74.63 34.34 -21.52
C SER A 3 74.26 35.17 -22.75
N HIS A 4 73.01 35.03 -23.19
CA HIS A 4 72.19 36.19 -23.53
C HIS A 4 70.74 35.99 -23.09
N GLU A 5 70.34 36.85 -22.16
CA GLU A 5 68.97 37.20 -21.78
C GLU A 5 68.28 38.05 -22.86
N GLY A 6 66.95 38.12 -22.77
CA GLY A 6 66.15 39.18 -23.36
C GLY A 6 64.80 38.69 -23.89
N ASN A 7 63.61 39.20 -23.59
CA ASN A 7 62.96 39.91 -22.48
C ASN A 7 61.61 40.40 -23.06
N SER A 8 60.53 40.32 -22.26
CA SER A 8 59.32 41.17 -22.28
C SER A 8 58.41 41.25 -23.52
N ASN A 9 57.11 40.96 -23.34
CA ASN A 9 56.16 42.06 -23.10
C ASN A 9 54.77 41.63 -22.61
N VAL A 10 54.29 42.44 -21.67
CA VAL A 10 52.97 42.47 -21.04
C VAL A 10 51.94 43.14 -21.96
N ALA A 11 50.70 42.65 -21.98
CA ALA A 11 49.53 43.46 -22.34
C ALA A 11 48.24 43.01 -21.62
N LYS A 12 47.82 43.81 -20.64
CA LYS A 12 46.43 43.92 -20.16
C LYS A 12 45.54 44.51 -21.26
N LYS A 13 44.30 44.01 -21.43
CA LYS A 13 43.06 44.83 -21.32
C LYS A 13 41.75 44.10 -21.68
N LYS A 14 40.78 44.34 -20.79
CA LYS A 14 39.35 44.69 -21.02
C LYS A 14 38.37 43.66 -21.59
N ARG A 15 37.41 43.33 -20.70
CA ARG A 15 36.00 43.04 -20.98
C ARG A 15 35.35 44.08 -21.92
N PRO A 16 34.32 43.64 -22.66
CA PRO A 16 33.10 44.41 -22.81
C PRO A 16 31.86 43.66 -22.30
N SER A 17 30.84 44.46 -22.01
CA SER A 17 29.59 44.17 -21.33
C SER A 17 28.38 44.40 -22.25
N GLY A 18 27.34 43.57 -22.10
CA GLY A 18 25.95 43.79 -22.57
C GLY A 18 25.51 42.96 -23.80
N PRO A 19 24.19 42.78 -24.08
CA PRO A 19 23.06 43.61 -23.62
C PRO A 19 21.78 42.77 -23.24
N PRO A 20 20.50 43.22 -23.34
CA PRO A 20 19.58 43.23 -22.19
C PRO A 20 18.26 42.43 -22.37
N THR A 21 17.52 42.30 -21.25
CA THR A 21 16.05 42.20 -21.09
C THR A 21 15.23 41.20 -21.91
N ARG A 22 14.51 40.34 -21.18
CA ARG A 22 13.36 39.55 -21.66
C ARG A 22 12.05 40.23 -21.19
N PRO A 23 11.01 40.34 -22.03
CA PRO A 23 9.75 40.99 -21.66
C PRO A 23 8.86 40.05 -20.84
N GLY A 24 8.11 40.64 -19.92
CA GLY A 24 7.10 39.98 -19.12
C GLY A 24 5.84 39.64 -19.92
N ALA A 25 5.24 38.50 -19.59
CA ALA A 25 3.89 38.14 -20.00
C ALA A 25 3.05 37.87 -18.75
N ARG A 26 2.04 38.71 -18.54
CA ARG A 26 0.89 38.50 -17.67
C ARG A 26 -0.10 37.59 -18.41
N PRO A 27 -0.89 36.79 -17.69
CA PRO A 27 -2.33 36.98 -17.83
C PRO A 27 -3.03 37.10 -16.48
N SER A 28 -3.93 38.08 -16.45
CA SER A 28 -4.91 38.35 -15.41
C SER A 28 -6.24 37.68 -15.77
N GLY A 29 -6.74 36.83 -14.87
CA GLY A 29 -8.14 36.44 -14.69
C GLY A 29 -8.24 35.96 -13.24
N GLY A 30 -8.91 36.65 -12.32
CA GLY A 30 -10.35 36.87 -12.28
C GLY A 30 -10.97 35.75 -11.43
N PRO A 31 -11.40 36.01 -10.16
CA PRO A 31 -11.82 34.96 -9.25
C PRO A 31 -13.28 34.57 -9.50
N ALA A 32 -13.54 33.29 -9.79
CA ALA A 32 -14.88 32.74 -9.82
C ALA A 32 -15.27 32.26 -8.42
N THR A 33 -16.26 32.95 -7.87
CA THR A 33 -16.96 32.70 -6.62
C THR A 33 -17.63 31.32 -6.61
N ARG A 34 -17.53 30.60 -5.49
CA ARG A 34 -18.32 29.41 -5.21
C ARG A 34 -19.34 29.75 -4.10
N PRO A 35 -20.65 29.80 -4.39
CA PRO A 35 -21.65 29.78 -3.34
C PRO A 35 -22.05 28.34 -3.02
N THR A 36 -22.12 28.05 -1.73
CA THR A 36 -22.94 27.00 -1.11
C THR A 36 -24.40 27.05 -1.57
N PRO A 37 -25.11 25.92 -1.59
CA PRO A 37 -26.55 25.95 -1.37
C PRO A 37 -26.91 25.25 -0.05
N THR A 38 -27.41 26.07 0.86
CA THR A 38 -28.40 25.73 1.89
C THR A 38 -29.70 25.26 1.25
N GLY A 39 -30.45 24.46 2.03
CA GLY A 39 -31.63 23.74 1.59
C GLY A 39 -32.82 24.58 1.11
N GLY A 40 -33.74 23.88 0.44
CA GLY A 40 -35.05 24.38 0.04
C GLY A 40 -36.04 23.23 0.05
N ALA A 41 -37.08 23.37 0.87
CA ALA A 41 -38.27 22.54 0.90
C ALA A 41 -39.18 22.85 -0.31
N GLY A 42 -39.86 21.82 -0.82
CA GLY A 42 -40.94 21.92 -1.81
C GLY A 42 -41.64 20.56 -1.93
N THR A 43 -42.79 20.39 -1.26
CA THR A 43 -44.14 20.35 -1.84
C THR A 43 -44.44 19.18 -2.79
N ARG A 44 -45.12 18.18 -2.21
CA ARG A 44 -46.48 17.67 -2.56
C ARG A 44 -46.81 17.42 -4.04
N SER A 45 -47.18 16.17 -4.34
CA SER A 45 -48.48 15.70 -4.91
C SER A 45 -48.27 14.49 -5.85
N THR A 46 -48.82 13.30 -5.51
CA THR A 46 -49.91 12.55 -6.22
C THR A 46 -49.48 11.89 -7.54
N ASP A 47 -49.85 10.67 -7.94
CA ASP A 47 -50.91 9.73 -7.51
C ASP A 47 -50.73 8.36 -8.20
N GLY A 48 -51.42 7.35 -7.65
CA GLY A 48 -52.02 6.23 -8.40
C GLY A 48 -51.17 4.95 -8.49
N ALA A 49 -51.68 3.73 -8.37
CA ALA A 49 -53.01 3.15 -8.12
C ALA A 49 -52.72 1.64 -7.77
N ALA A 50 -53.57 0.77 -7.27
CA ALA A 50 -55.03 0.65 -7.28
C ALA A 50 -55.43 -0.40 -6.23
N ALA A 51 -56.59 -0.24 -5.60
CA ALA A 51 -57.39 -1.36 -5.11
C ALA A 51 -58.86 -0.91 -5.11
N THR A 52 -59.62 -1.51 -6.02
CA THR A 52 -61.05 -1.33 -6.23
C THR A 52 -61.88 -2.17 -5.28
N ALA A 53 -63.00 -1.55 -4.85
CA ALA A 53 -64.34 -2.13 -4.65
C ALA A 53 -64.51 -3.19 -3.54
N ALA A 54 -65.62 -3.28 -2.83
CA ALA A 54 -66.84 -2.49 -2.63
C ALA A 54 -67.62 -3.24 -1.53
N ALA A 55 -68.35 -2.54 -0.67
CA ALA A 55 -69.66 -2.96 -0.15
C ALA A 55 -70.18 -1.94 0.88
N THR A 56 -71.20 -1.22 0.44
CA THR A 56 -72.13 -0.38 1.19
C THR A 56 -72.98 -1.19 2.18
N GLY A 57 -73.47 -0.54 3.24
CA GLY A 57 -74.59 -1.04 4.02
C GLY A 57 -74.79 -0.34 5.36
N GLU A 58 -75.52 0.78 5.33
CA GLU A 58 -76.05 1.48 6.50
C GLU A 58 -77.02 0.60 7.31
N GLY A 59 -77.10 0.84 8.62
CA GLY A 59 -78.04 0.13 9.50
C GLY A 59 -78.11 0.71 10.91
N THR A 60 -78.83 1.83 11.04
CA THR A 60 -79.74 2.22 12.12
C THR A 60 -79.50 1.65 13.53
N THR A 61 -79.15 2.57 14.45
CA THR A 61 -79.18 2.40 15.90
C THR A 61 -80.62 2.52 16.44
N VAL A 62 -81.13 1.50 17.14
CA VAL A 62 -82.24 1.62 18.09
C VAL A 62 -81.96 0.81 19.36
N ALA A 63 -82.37 1.41 20.47
CA ALA A 63 -82.04 1.12 21.86
C ALA A 63 -82.31 -0.30 22.37
N GLY A 64 -81.48 -0.72 23.34
CA GLY A 64 -81.77 -1.78 24.30
C GLY A 64 -81.02 -1.48 25.61
N LEU A 65 -81.78 -1.38 26.71
CA LEU A 65 -81.33 -1.12 28.08
C LEU A 65 -80.18 -2.05 28.54
N PRO A 66 -79.37 -1.65 29.55
CA PRO A 66 -78.33 -2.52 30.08
C PRO A 66 -78.97 -3.70 30.82
N ALA A 67 -78.92 -4.89 30.20
CA ALA A 67 -79.18 -6.12 30.92
C ALA A 67 -78.06 -6.33 31.94
N GLU A 68 -78.39 -5.94 33.17
CA GLU A 68 -78.13 -6.64 34.43
C GLU A 68 -76.92 -7.59 34.43
N ALA A 69 -75.97 -7.26 35.31
CA ALA A 69 -74.86 -8.11 35.66
C ALA A 69 -75.36 -9.48 36.18
N ALA A 70 -75.42 -10.47 35.30
CA ALA A 70 -75.55 -11.87 35.69
C ALA A 70 -74.19 -12.41 36.12
N ASP A 71 -74.14 -12.72 37.40
CA ASP A 71 -73.13 -13.38 38.18
C ASP A 71 -72.52 -14.65 37.53
N GLY A 72 -71.21 -14.83 37.74
CA GLY A 72 -70.59 -16.10 38.06
C GLY A 72 -70.94 -17.41 37.34
N GLY A 73 -71.16 -17.45 36.03
CA GLY A 73 -71.36 -18.73 35.32
C GLY A 73 -70.05 -19.51 35.05
N PRO A 74 -69.97 -20.84 35.27
CA PRO A 74 -68.76 -21.66 35.07
C PRO A 74 -68.15 -21.60 33.65
N ASN A 75 -68.90 -21.07 32.68
CA ASN A 75 -68.48 -20.90 31.29
C ASN A 75 -67.63 -19.66 31.00
N ARG A 76 -67.66 -18.59 31.82
CA ARG A 76 -66.82 -17.39 31.57
C ARG A 76 -65.36 -17.64 31.96
N ALA A 77 -65.15 -18.34 33.07
CA ALA A 77 -63.83 -18.76 33.53
C ALA A 77 -63.21 -19.75 32.53
N ALA A 78 -63.96 -20.75 32.08
CA ALA A 78 -63.51 -21.73 31.08
C ALA A 78 -63.13 -21.07 29.74
N ARG A 79 -63.92 -20.10 29.25
CA ARG A 79 -63.58 -19.32 28.03
C ARG A 79 -62.32 -18.46 28.20
N LYS A 80 -62.13 -17.86 29.38
CA LYS A 80 -60.95 -17.05 29.69
C LYS A 80 -59.68 -17.91 29.80
N GLU A 81 -59.80 -19.12 30.35
CA GLU A 81 -58.70 -20.08 30.44
C GLU A 81 -58.33 -20.68 29.07
N ALA A 82 -59.32 -21.00 28.24
CA ALA A 82 -59.10 -21.43 26.86
C ALA A 82 -58.37 -20.36 26.03
N ALA A 83 -58.80 -19.09 26.14
CA ALA A 83 -58.14 -17.96 25.46
C ALA A 83 -56.69 -17.73 25.97
N ARG A 84 -56.42 -17.99 27.26
CA ARG A 84 -55.07 -17.93 27.81
C ARG A 84 -54.18 -19.05 27.25
N ARG A 85 -54.68 -20.29 27.22
CA ARG A 85 -53.97 -21.45 26.66
C ARG A 85 -53.67 -21.27 25.17
N GLU A 86 -54.58 -20.68 24.41
CA GLU A 86 -54.39 -20.39 22.98
C GLU A 86 -53.32 -19.32 22.76
N ARG A 87 -53.33 -18.24 23.55
CA ARG A 87 -52.28 -17.21 23.52
C ARG A 87 -50.90 -17.77 23.89
N GLU A 88 -50.84 -18.61 24.93
CA GLU A 88 -49.61 -19.30 25.33
C GLU A 88 -49.12 -20.27 24.24
N ALA A 89 -50.03 -20.99 23.56
CA ALA A 89 -49.68 -21.87 22.45
C ALA A 89 -49.16 -21.09 21.23
N LEU A 90 -49.76 -19.95 20.89
CA LEU A 90 -49.29 -19.06 19.82
C LEU A 90 -47.93 -18.44 20.16
N GLN A 91 -47.73 -17.98 21.40
CA GLN A 91 -46.44 -17.47 21.88
C GLN A 91 -45.34 -18.55 21.84
N ARG A 92 -45.63 -19.79 22.24
CA ARG A 92 -44.69 -20.92 22.14
C ARG A 92 -44.33 -21.24 20.69
N LYS A 93 -45.30 -21.20 19.76
CA LYS A 93 -45.05 -21.40 18.32
C LYS A 93 -44.17 -20.30 17.73
N MET A 94 -44.44 -19.04 18.06
CA MET A 94 -43.62 -17.90 17.61
C MET A 94 -42.22 -17.91 18.24
N GLY A 95 -42.11 -18.26 19.52
CA GLY A 95 -40.84 -18.41 20.23
C GLY A 95 -39.97 -19.51 19.60
N ARG A 96 -40.54 -20.69 19.33
CA ARG A 96 -39.84 -21.78 18.63
C ARG A 96 -39.40 -21.38 17.23
N ARG A 97 -40.24 -20.68 16.45
CA ARG A 97 -39.85 -20.19 15.11
C ARG A 97 -38.74 -19.16 15.16
N ARG A 98 -38.74 -18.29 16.17
CA ARG A 98 -37.70 -17.27 16.36
C ARG A 98 -36.38 -17.92 16.77
N THR A 99 -36.40 -18.84 17.73
CA THR A 99 -35.20 -19.55 18.15
C THR A 99 -34.63 -20.44 17.05
N THR A 100 -35.47 -21.18 16.31
CA THR A 100 -35.00 -21.99 15.18
C THR A 100 -34.40 -21.13 14.07
N ARG A 101 -34.99 -19.96 13.77
CA ARG A 101 -34.44 -19.02 12.78
C ARG A 101 -33.11 -18.44 13.22
N ILE A 102 -32.97 -18.05 14.49
CA ILE A 102 -31.71 -17.52 15.04
C ILE A 102 -30.62 -18.60 15.02
N VAL A 103 -30.94 -19.82 15.47
CA VAL A 103 -30.00 -20.95 15.44
C VAL A 103 -29.58 -21.24 14.00
N ALA A 104 -30.52 -21.30 13.05
CA ALA A 104 -30.19 -21.53 11.65
C ALA A 104 -29.24 -20.47 11.07
N ILE A 105 -29.45 -19.19 11.40
CA ILE A 105 -28.56 -18.10 10.97
C ILE A 105 -27.16 -18.24 11.58
N ILE A 106 -27.08 -18.49 12.90
CA ILE A 106 -25.79 -18.66 13.60
C ILE A 106 -25.02 -19.85 12.99
N THR A 107 -25.70 -20.98 12.77
CA THR A 107 -25.09 -22.15 12.15
C THR A 107 -24.61 -21.85 10.73
N ALA A 108 -25.39 -21.13 9.92
CA ALA A 108 -24.99 -20.76 8.57
C ALA A 108 -23.76 -19.85 8.56
N VAL A 109 -23.71 -18.84 9.45
CA VAL A 109 -22.55 -17.95 9.60
C VAL A 109 -21.31 -18.73 10.06
N ALA A 110 -21.46 -19.64 11.02
CA ALA A 110 -20.36 -20.48 11.49
C ALA A 110 -19.81 -21.38 10.38
N VAL A 111 -20.67 -21.95 9.53
CA VAL A 111 -20.25 -22.77 8.38
C VAL A 111 -19.51 -21.93 7.34
N VAL A 112 -20.00 -20.73 7.02
CA VAL A 112 -19.31 -19.82 6.08
C VAL A 112 -17.95 -19.38 6.64
N ALA A 113 -17.89 -19.00 7.91
CA ALA A 113 -16.63 -18.61 8.56
C ALA A 113 -15.64 -19.78 8.58
N ALA A 114 -16.08 -20.97 8.96
CA ALA A 114 -15.26 -22.18 8.92
C ALA A 114 -14.80 -22.52 7.49
N GLY A 115 -15.65 -22.33 6.48
CA GLY A 115 -15.31 -22.51 5.07
C GLY A 115 -14.26 -21.52 4.59
N ILE A 116 -14.35 -20.25 4.98
CA ILE A 116 -13.34 -19.22 4.68
C ILE A 116 -12.02 -19.55 5.38
N THR A 117 -12.05 -19.87 6.68
CA THR A 117 -10.86 -20.27 7.42
C THR A 117 -10.21 -21.52 6.82
N PHE A 118 -11.00 -22.54 6.52
CA PHE A 118 -10.52 -23.74 5.84
C PHE A 118 -9.90 -23.42 4.49
N TYR A 119 -10.54 -22.57 3.68
CA TYR A 119 -10.02 -22.14 2.39
C TYR A 119 -8.68 -21.42 2.53
N VAL A 120 -8.56 -20.48 3.46
CA VAL A 120 -7.32 -19.73 3.70
C VAL A 120 -6.20 -20.64 4.25
N VAL A 121 -6.53 -21.55 5.17
CA VAL A 121 -5.54 -22.45 5.82
C VAL A 121 -5.09 -23.59 4.88
N THR A 122 -5.98 -24.09 4.01
CA THR A 122 -5.67 -25.19 3.10
C THR A 122 -5.12 -24.75 1.75
N ARG A 123 -5.21 -23.46 1.40
CA ARG A 123 -4.40 -22.88 0.34
C ARG A 123 -2.93 -22.97 0.74
N LYS A 124 -2.28 -24.05 0.32
CA LYS A 124 -0.82 -24.05 0.19
C LYS A 124 -0.49 -22.90 -0.78
N PRO A 125 0.46 -22.01 -0.47
CA PRO A 125 0.97 -21.12 -1.49
C PRO A 125 1.39 -22.00 -2.66
N ALA A 126 1.01 -21.62 -3.89
CA ALA A 126 1.61 -22.26 -5.05
C ALA A 126 3.12 -22.26 -4.80
N ARG A 127 3.77 -23.42 -4.93
CA ARG A 127 5.24 -23.43 -5.01
C ARG A 127 5.54 -22.59 -6.24
N VAL A 128 5.83 -21.32 -6.01
CA VAL A 128 6.50 -20.52 -7.01
C VAL A 128 7.90 -21.07 -7.00
N ASP A 129 8.36 -21.54 -8.15
CA ASP A 129 9.75 -21.89 -8.32
C ASP A 129 10.57 -20.62 -8.09
N THR A 130 11.03 -20.43 -6.85
CA THR A 130 12.08 -19.47 -6.51
C THR A 130 13.45 -19.96 -7.01
N SER A 131 13.47 -21.07 -7.75
CA SER A 131 14.66 -21.64 -8.38
C SER A 131 15.33 -20.71 -9.40
N THR A 132 14.71 -19.57 -9.75
CA THR A 132 15.28 -18.51 -10.59
C THR A 132 16.18 -17.55 -9.81
N CYS A 133 16.21 -17.65 -8.47
CA CYS A 133 17.07 -16.83 -7.64
C CYS A 133 18.05 -17.70 -6.86
N GLY A 134 19.29 -17.25 -6.77
CA GLY A 134 20.30 -17.85 -5.91
C GLY A 134 19.99 -17.64 -4.41
N PRO A 135 20.82 -18.20 -3.52
CA PRO A 135 20.72 -17.91 -2.09
C PRO A 135 21.03 -16.43 -1.82
N VAL A 136 20.44 -15.89 -0.74
CA VAL A 136 20.84 -14.57 -0.22
C VAL A 136 22.29 -14.66 0.27
N LYS A 137 23.13 -13.74 -0.19
CA LYS A 137 24.52 -13.59 0.22
C LYS A 137 24.62 -12.47 1.24
N VAL A 138 25.40 -12.70 2.29
CA VAL A 138 25.82 -11.66 3.24
C VAL A 138 27.12 -11.05 2.72
N ILE A 139 27.11 -9.74 2.49
CA ILE A 139 28.22 -8.97 1.96
C ILE A 139 28.98 -8.35 3.13
N PRO A 140 30.31 -8.58 3.25
CA PRO A 140 31.10 -7.97 4.32
C PRO A 140 31.06 -6.44 4.27
N PRO A 141 31.30 -5.76 5.40
CA PRO A 141 31.48 -4.32 5.46
C PRO A 141 32.44 -3.76 4.41
N PHE A 142 32.21 -2.51 4.05
CA PHE A 142 33.12 -1.72 3.24
C PHE A 142 34.53 -1.71 3.86
N SER A 143 35.56 -1.54 3.02
CA SER A 143 36.95 -1.51 3.47
C SER A 143 37.56 -0.13 3.22
N PRO A 144 38.06 0.57 4.27
CA PRO A 144 38.10 0.16 5.67
C PRO A 144 36.72 0.20 6.34
N VAL A 145 36.52 -0.67 7.35
CA VAL A 145 35.23 -0.86 8.05
C VAL A 145 34.64 0.42 8.63
N GLY A 146 35.47 1.38 9.05
CA GLY A 146 35.01 2.65 9.58
C GLY A 146 34.28 3.55 8.58
N ARG A 147 34.25 3.17 7.29
CA ARG A 147 33.57 3.90 6.22
C ARG A 147 32.29 3.22 5.74
N ASP A 148 31.87 2.14 6.40
CA ASP A 148 30.71 1.35 5.98
C ASP A 148 29.38 2.12 6.04
N HIS A 149 29.29 3.07 6.96
CA HIS A 149 28.15 3.99 7.15
C HIS A 149 28.53 5.45 6.89
N GLU A 150 29.57 5.71 6.08
CA GLU A 150 30.03 7.09 5.88
C GLU A 150 29.08 7.89 4.99
N HIS A 151 28.48 8.94 5.53
CA HIS A 151 27.74 9.92 4.74
C HIS A 151 28.70 10.84 3.97
N ILE A 152 28.65 10.76 2.63
CA ILE A 152 29.34 11.68 1.74
C ILE A 152 28.43 12.84 1.36
N THR A 153 28.98 14.05 1.31
CA THR A 153 28.23 15.28 1.01
C THR A 153 28.31 15.69 -0.45
N SER A 154 29.13 15.01 -1.26
CA SER A 154 29.18 15.21 -2.72
C SER A 154 29.56 13.93 -3.45
N GLU A 155 29.01 13.73 -4.64
CA GLU A 155 29.38 12.62 -5.53
C GLU A 155 30.85 12.70 -5.97
N ALA A 156 31.43 13.90 -6.05
CA ALA A 156 32.84 14.10 -6.39
C ALA A 156 33.81 13.47 -5.37
N THR A 157 33.35 13.25 -4.14
CA THR A 157 34.11 12.58 -3.07
C THR A 157 33.76 11.10 -2.92
N ALA A 158 32.82 10.61 -3.73
CA ALA A 158 32.36 9.23 -3.66
C ALA A 158 33.43 8.25 -4.16
N PRO A 159 33.60 7.09 -3.51
CA PRO A 159 34.36 5.99 -4.08
C PRO A 159 33.71 5.54 -5.41
N PRO A 160 34.49 5.10 -6.41
CA PRO A 160 33.90 4.50 -7.60
C PRO A 160 33.15 3.21 -7.22
N LEU A 161 32.13 2.82 -8.00
CA LEU A 161 31.35 1.58 -7.76
C LEU A 161 32.23 0.33 -7.63
N THR A 162 33.39 0.29 -8.29
CA THR A 162 34.37 -0.80 -8.18
C THR A 162 35.05 -0.94 -6.82
N ALA A 163 34.97 0.08 -5.96
CA ALA A 163 35.53 0.04 -4.61
C ALA A 163 34.62 -0.70 -3.62
N TYR A 164 33.34 -0.89 -3.97
CA TYR A 164 32.36 -1.55 -3.12
C TYR A 164 32.48 -3.08 -3.19
N ARG A 165 31.86 -3.76 -2.22
CA ARG A 165 32.04 -5.19 -1.98
C ARG A 165 31.11 -6.09 -2.81
N SER A 166 30.13 -5.50 -3.51
CA SER A 166 29.13 -6.18 -4.32
C SER A 166 28.66 -5.31 -5.48
N ILE A 167 27.97 -5.91 -6.45
CA ILE A 167 27.31 -5.21 -7.56
C ILE A 167 25.85 -5.68 -7.61
N PRO A 168 24.84 -4.83 -7.38
CA PRO A 168 24.95 -3.48 -6.84
C PRO A 168 25.59 -3.46 -5.44
N PRO A 169 26.21 -2.33 -5.02
CA PRO A 169 26.67 -2.18 -3.65
C PRO A 169 25.54 -2.30 -2.62
N ALA A 170 25.79 -3.02 -1.52
CA ALA A 170 24.82 -3.26 -0.45
C ALA A 170 25.16 -2.55 0.88
N SER A 171 26.30 -1.85 0.95
CA SER A 171 26.73 -1.01 2.08
C SER A 171 27.88 -0.10 1.63
N GLY A 172 28.41 0.77 2.49
CA GLY A 172 29.57 1.61 2.22
C GLY A 172 29.24 3.11 2.15
N PRO A 173 30.20 3.97 1.79
CA PRO A 173 29.97 5.40 1.72
C PRO A 173 28.81 5.77 0.79
N HIS A 174 27.92 6.65 1.22
CA HIS A 174 26.70 6.96 0.47
C HIS A 174 26.17 8.36 0.80
N ASN A 175 25.19 8.86 0.05
CA ASN A 175 24.72 10.24 0.19
C ASN A 175 24.06 10.43 1.57
N ALA A 176 24.24 11.57 2.22
CA ALA A 176 23.55 11.87 3.49
C ALA A 176 22.01 11.94 3.35
N THR A 177 21.49 12.02 2.12
CA THR A 177 20.05 12.10 1.84
C THR A 177 19.56 10.77 1.24
N PRO A 178 18.51 10.14 1.81
CA PRO A 178 17.86 8.96 1.22
C PRO A 178 17.21 9.26 -0.12
N LEU A 179 17.07 8.22 -0.93
CA LEU A 179 16.14 8.20 -2.06
C LEU A 179 14.76 7.75 -1.58
N ASN A 180 13.73 8.49 -1.97
CA ASN A 180 12.34 8.11 -1.70
C ASN A 180 12.02 6.71 -2.26
N ALA A 181 11.09 6.01 -1.62
CA ALA A 181 10.53 4.80 -2.18
C ALA A 181 9.78 5.07 -3.52
N GLY A 182 9.77 4.09 -4.42
CA GLY A 182 9.01 4.18 -5.66
C GLY A 182 9.63 3.46 -6.85
N ILE A 183 9.00 3.67 -8.01
CA ILE A 183 9.43 3.10 -9.29
C ILE A 183 10.10 4.19 -10.12
N TYR A 184 11.31 3.88 -10.58
CA TYR A 184 12.13 4.78 -11.38
C TYR A 184 12.26 4.22 -12.79
N SER A 185 11.95 5.05 -13.80
CA SER A 185 12.07 4.69 -15.22
C SER A 185 13.51 4.81 -15.75
N SER A 186 14.36 5.53 -15.03
CA SER A 186 15.79 5.68 -15.30
C SER A 186 16.60 5.38 -14.04
N PRO A 187 17.89 5.03 -14.15
CA PRO A 187 18.74 4.82 -12.99
C PRO A 187 18.73 6.07 -12.09
N PRO A 188 18.29 5.98 -10.82
CA PRO A 188 18.32 7.10 -9.89
C PRO A 188 19.75 7.38 -9.41
N ASP A 189 19.94 8.44 -8.60
CA ASP A 189 21.20 8.66 -7.89
C ASP A 189 21.51 7.43 -7.01
N PHE A 190 22.61 6.75 -7.35
CA PHE A 190 22.99 5.51 -6.70
C PHE A 190 23.32 5.71 -5.21
N TYR A 191 23.99 6.81 -4.86
CA TYR A 191 24.41 7.05 -3.48
C TYR A 191 23.23 7.44 -2.60
N MET A 192 22.18 8.04 -3.15
CA MET A 192 20.92 8.23 -2.42
C MET A 192 20.17 6.92 -2.22
N ALA A 193 20.13 6.05 -3.24
CA ALA A 193 19.51 4.74 -3.12
C ALA A 193 20.20 3.90 -2.02
N LEU A 194 21.54 3.88 -2.04
CA LEU A 194 22.34 3.18 -1.04
C LEU A 194 22.08 3.65 0.40
N HIS A 195 21.79 4.94 0.61
CA HIS A 195 21.37 5.44 1.93
C HIS A 195 20.05 4.81 2.37
N SER A 196 19.06 4.68 1.47
CA SER A 196 17.75 4.13 1.81
C SER A 196 17.85 2.71 2.39
N LEU A 197 18.88 1.95 2.04
CA LEU A 197 19.16 0.64 2.64
C LEU A 197 19.45 0.73 4.15
N GLU A 198 20.05 1.81 4.66
CA GLU A 198 20.23 2.06 6.11
C GLU A 198 18.91 2.14 6.86
N HIS A 199 17.82 2.48 6.17
CA HIS A 199 16.46 2.60 6.73
C HIS A 199 15.64 1.31 6.59
N ALA A 200 16.30 0.17 6.32
CA ALA A 200 15.64 -1.09 5.97
C ALA A 200 14.74 -0.99 4.73
N ALA A 201 15.13 -0.18 3.75
CA ALA A 201 14.58 -0.27 2.41
C ALA A 201 15.06 -1.52 1.69
N VAL A 202 14.29 -1.92 0.68
CA VAL A 202 14.69 -2.95 -0.28
C VAL A 202 14.75 -2.34 -1.67
N GLU A 203 15.88 -2.53 -2.33
CA GLU A 203 16.07 -2.17 -3.72
C GLU A 203 15.87 -3.39 -4.61
N ILE A 204 15.11 -3.19 -5.70
CA ILE A 204 14.85 -4.16 -6.75
C ILE A 204 15.47 -3.61 -8.02
N TRP A 205 16.73 -3.97 -8.23
CA TRP A 205 17.52 -3.57 -9.38
C TRP A 205 17.25 -4.48 -10.56
N LEU A 206 16.83 -3.91 -11.68
CA LEU A 206 16.50 -4.64 -12.89
C LEU A 206 17.58 -4.42 -13.96
N ASP A 207 17.93 -5.46 -14.70
CA ASP A 207 18.66 -5.29 -15.95
C ASP A 207 17.82 -4.40 -16.89
N PRO A 208 18.39 -3.38 -17.55
CA PRO A 208 17.63 -2.48 -18.42
C PRO A 208 16.91 -3.18 -19.58
N SER A 209 17.41 -4.34 -20.02
CA SER A 209 16.79 -5.16 -21.06
C SER A 209 15.67 -6.08 -20.54
N ALA A 210 15.57 -6.26 -19.22
CA ALA A 210 14.53 -7.07 -18.60
C ALA A 210 13.16 -6.44 -18.85
N SER A 211 12.27 -7.23 -19.45
CA SER A 211 10.93 -6.80 -19.88
C SER A 211 9.94 -7.98 -19.76
N GLY A 212 8.65 -7.72 -20.03
CA GLY A 212 7.61 -8.75 -20.02
C GLY A 212 6.66 -8.67 -18.83
N SER A 213 5.79 -9.68 -18.70
CA SER A 213 4.70 -9.69 -17.72
C SER A 213 5.20 -9.65 -16.28
N GLU A 214 6.34 -10.28 -15.98
CA GLU A 214 6.87 -10.34 -14.62
C GLU A 214 7.38 -8.97 -14.16
N ARG A 215 8.02 -8.20 -15.05
CA ARG A 215 8.37 -6.81 -14.80
C ARG A 215 7.14 -5.98 -14.47
N GLN A 216 6.10 -6.08 -15.30
CA GLN A 216 4.84 -5.37 -15.06
C GLN A 216 4.19 -5.78 -13.75
N ALA A 217 4.30 -7.05 -13.37
CA ALA A 217 3.76 -7.56 -12.10
C ALA A 217 4.52 -6.96 -10.89
N ILE A 218 5.85 -6.86 -10.95
CA ILE A 218 6.67 -6.18 -9.94
C ILE A 218 6.29 -4.71 -9.84
N GLU A 219 6.31 -3.99 -10.97
CA GLU A 219 5.97 -2.57 -11.01
C GLU A 219 4.52 -2.31 -10.55
N SER A 220 3.57 -3.16 -10.92
CA SER A 220 2.18 -3.00 -10.47
C SER A 220 2.02 -3.26 -8.98
N PHE A 221 2.73 -4.25 -8.42
CA PHE A 221 2.62 -4.59 -7.01
C PHE A 221 3.24 -3.53 -6.10
N TYR A 222 4.38 -2.97 -6.50
CA TYR A 222 5.14 -1.98 -5.70
C TYR A 222 4.90 -0.53 -6.12
N GLY A 223 4.04 -0.27 -7.10
CA GLY A 223 3.83 1.09 -7.63
C GLY A 223 2.93 1.99 -6.79
N SER A 224 2.19 1.45 -5.81
CA SER A 224 1.32 2.25 -4.94
C SER A 224 0.91 1.52 -3.66
N GLY A 225 0.29 2.26 -2.74
CA GLY A 225 -0.21 1.71 -1.48
C GLY A 225 0.89 1.41 -0.46
N SER A 226 0.57 0.63 0.57
CA SER A 226 1.52 0.27 1.63
C SER A 226 2.65 -0.62 1.14
N GLU A 227 2.48 -1.30 0.00
CA GLU A 227 3.54 -2.14 -0.57
C GLU A 227 4.68 -1.31 -1.14
N ALA A 228 4.42 -0.09 -1.61
CA ALA A 228 5.45 0.80 -2.13
C ALA A 228 6.39 1.34 -1.05
N ASP A 229 5.94 1.45 0.20
CA ASP A 229 6.75 1.99 1.29
C ASP A 229 8.04 1.18 1.45
N HIS A 230 9.18 1.88 1.57
CA HIS A 230 10.52 1.30 1.70
C HIS A 230 10.92 0.32 0.58
N VAL A 231 10.35 0.47 -0.62
CA VAL A 231 10.74 -0.32 -1.80
C VAL A 231 11.11 0.60 -2.96
N ILE A 232 12.30 0.37 -3.52
CA ILE A 232 12.79 1.07 -4.71
C ILE A 232 12.87 0.08 -5.86
N VAL A 233 12.20 0.34 -6.96
CA VAL A 233 12.32 -0.46 -8.20
C VAL A 233 12.96 0.41 -9.27
N ALA A 234 14.10 0.00 -9.80
CA ALA A 234 14.84 0.82 -10.75
C ALA A 234 15.70 -0.02 -11.72
N PRO A 235 15.96 0.46 -12.94
CA PRO A 235 16.98 -0.15 -13.79
C PRO A 235 18.38 0.12 -13.23
N TYR A 236 19.26 -0.88 -13.26
CA TYR A 236 20.66 -0.74 -12.85
C TYR A 236 21.56 -0.53 -14.05
N GLN A 237 21.88 0.73 -14.34
CA GLN A 237 22.81 1.11 -15.39
C GLN A 237 23.55 2.39 -15.01
N TYR A 238 24.86 2.26 -14.82
CA TYR A 238 25.75 3.33 -14.40
C TYR A 238 27.06 3.29 -15.22
N PRO A 239 27.84 4.39 -15.25
CA PRO A 239 29.14 4.39 -15.90
C PRO A 239 30.14 3.41 -15.27
N GLY A 240 31.01 2.83 -16.09
CA GLY A 240 32.14 2.03 -15.65
C GLY A 240 31.84 0.53 -15.48
N PRO A 241 32.86 -0.26 -15.09
CA PRO A 241 32.81 -1.72 -15.13
C PRO A 241 31.90 -2.36 -14.07
N ALA A 242 31.58 -1.65 -12.99
CA ALA A 242 30.63 -2.08 -11.96
C ALA A 242 29.23 -1.48 -12.14
N GLY A 243 28.98 -0.78 -13.24
CA GLY A 243 27.71 -0.10 -13.49
C GLY A 243 26.65 -0.95 -14.19
N HIS A 244 26.84 -2.26 -14.31
CA HIS A 244 25.86 -3.19 -14.85
C HIS A 244 25.75 -4.40 -13.92
N LEU A 245 24.59 -5.06 -13.91
CA LEU A 245 24.43 -6.30 -13.14
C LEU A 245 25.42 -7.37 -13.62
N PRO A 246 25.83 -8.32 -12.75
CA PRO A 246 26.70 -9.42 -13.15
C PRO A 246 26.13 -10.20 -14.35
N ALA A 247 27.00 -10.75 -15.19
CA ALA A 247 26.59 -11.50 -16.37
C ALA A 247 25.60 -12.63 -16.02
N GLY A 248 24.47 -12.67 -16.73
CA GLY A 248 23.41 -13.65 -16.51
C GLY A 248 22.41 -13.29 -15.39
N VAL A 249 22.58 -12.16 -14.70
CA VAL A 249 21.64 -11.66 -13.70
C VAL A 249 20.67 -10.67 -14.36
N GLN A 250 19.37 -10.93 -14.26
CA GLN A 250 18.32 -9.99 -14.72
C GLN A 250 17.77 -9.13 -13.59
N MET A 251 17.92 -9.56 -12.35
CA MET A 251 17.43 -8.83 -11.17
C MET A 251 18.33 -9.07 -9.97
N ALA A 252 18.60 -8.01 -9.21
CA ALA A 252 19.24 -8.08 -7.91
C ALA A 252 18.32 -7.48 -6.85
N LEU A 253 18.10 -8.22 -5.77
CA LEU A 253 17.35 -7.77 -4.60
C LEU A 253 18.37 -7.40 -3.53
N VAL A 254 18.32 -6.17 -3.05
CA VAL A 254 19.35 -5.63 -2.16
C VAL A 254 18.70 -5.04 -0.92
N ALA A 255 19.24 -5.41 0.23
CA ALA A 255 19.05 -4.76 1.51
C ALA A 255 20.44 -4.46 2.09
N TRP A 256 20.54 -3.69 3.18
CA TRP A 256 21.82 -3.45 3.85
C TRP A 256 22.56 -4.78 4.09
N HIS A 257 23.81 -4.90 3.64
CA HIS A 257 24.65 -6.12 3.62
C HIS A 257 24.07 -7.40 2.98
N HIS A 258 22.89 -7.37 2.37
CA HIS A 258 22.23 -8.57 1.88
C HIS A 258 21.89 -8.43 0.41
N ILE A 259 22.32 -9.41 -0.40
CA ILE A 259 22.02 -9.43 -1.83
C ILE A 259 21.53 -10.79 -2.29
N GLN A 260 20.48 -10.80 -3.10
CA GLN A 260 20.01 -11.98 -3.81
C GLN A 260 20.02 -11.71 -5.32
N TYR A 261 20.73 -12.56 -6.07
CA TYR A 261 20.76 -12.48 -7.52
C TYR A 261 19.76 -13.44 -8.15
N CYS A 262 19.10 -12.99 -9.21
CA CYS A 262 18.15 -13.78 -9.97
C CYS A 262 18.49 -13.73 -11.46
N ASP A 263 18.51 -14.89 -12.10
CA ASP A 263 18.73 -15.02 -13.55
C ASP A 263 17.47 -14.66 -14.37
N HIS A 264 16.31 -14.69 -13.71
CA HIS A 264 15.03 -14.24 -14.23
C HIS A 264 14.28 -13.37 -13.21
N LEU A 265 13.39 -12.53 -13.71
CA LEU A 265 12.45 -11.79 -12.86
C LEU A 265 11.52 -12.78 -12.14
N SER A 266 11.18 -12.47 -10.88
CA SER A 266 10.22 -13.25 -10.08
C SER A 266 9.62 -12.39 -8.98
N LEU A 267 8.35 -12.01 -9.13
CA LEU A 267 7.60 -11.26 -8.13
C LEU A 267 7.51 -12.04 -6.81
N ALA A 268 7.48 -13.38 -6.85
CA ALA A 268 7.45 -14.18 -5.64
C ALA A 268 8.76 -14.07 -4.86
N ALA A 269 9.91 -14.14 -5.54
CA ALA A 269 11.21 -13.95 -4.91
C ALA A 269 11.33 -12.53 -4.33
N VAL A 270 10.88 -11.51 -5.07
CA VAL A 270 10.82 -10.13 -4.57
C VAL A 270 10.00 -10.04 -3.29
N LYS A 271 8.79 -10.62 -3.27
CA LYS A 271 7.93 -10.62 -2.08
C LYS A 271 8.56 -11.32 -0.88
N GLU A 272 9.23 -12.45 -1.10
CA GLU A 272 9.92 -13.18 -0.03
C GLU A 272 11.08 -12.37 0.55
N PHE A 273 11.87 -11.73 -0.31
CA PHE A 273 12.97 -10.88 0.10
C PHE A 273 12.47 -9.62 0.84
N VAL A 274 11.50 -8.90 0.27
CA VAL A 274 10.87 -7.74 0.90
C VAL A 274 10.27 -8.10 2.26
N ALA A 275 9.58 -9.23 2.38
CA ALA A 275 9.04 -9.67 3.67
C ALA A 275 10.12 -9.97 4.72
N SER A 276 11.35 -10.30 4.30
CA SER A 276 12.45 -10.64 5.20
C SER A 276 13.31 -9.42 5.59
N TYR A 277 13.44 -8.43 4.72
CA TYR A 277 14.44 -7.36 4.84
C TYR A 277 13.87 -5.94 4.85
N ARG A 278 12.56 -5.77 4.68
CA ARG A 278 11.92 -4.46 4.77
C ARG A 278 11.37 -4.19 6.17
N VAL A 279 11.52 -2.96 6.65
CA VAL A 279 10.68 -2.40 7.71
C VAL A 279 10.12 -1.06 7.26
N THR A 280 8.81 -0.87 7.42
CA THR A 280 8.09 0.32 6.96
C THR A 280 8.13 1.46 7.95
N THR A 281 7.78 2.66 7.50
CA THR A 281 7.76 3.88 8.33
C THR A 281 6.92 3.67 9.59
N GLY A 282 7.45 4.06 10.75
CA GLY A 282 6.78 3.97 12.05
C GLY A 282 6.62 2.54 12.60
N SER A 283 7.20 1.54 11.93
CA SER A 283 7.25 0.16 12.40
C SER A 283 8.59 -0.15 13.07
N THR A 284 8.64 -1.26 13.81
CA THR A 284 9.89 -1.75 14.42
C THR A 284 10.25 -3.11 13.82
N ALA A 285 11.54 -3.47 13.90
CA ALA A 285 11.99 -4.79 13.50
C ALA A 285 11.26 -5.88 14.31
N THR A 286 10.66 -6.84 13.61
CA THR A 286 10.06 -8.02 14.23
C THR A 286 11.10 -9.13 14.34
N ALA A 287 10.80 -10.19 15.10
CA ALA A 287 11.65 -11.39 15.13
C ALA A 287 11.80 -12.08 13.76
N ALA A 288 10.98 -11.73 12.76
CA ALA A 288 11.08 -12.24 11.40
C ALA A 288 12.00 -11.41 10.49
N TYR A 289 12.39 -10.20 10.92
CA TYR A 289 13.34 -9.36 10.20
C TYR A 289 14.73 -10.01 10.21
N LYS A 290 15.34 -10.12 9.03
CA LYS A 290 16.63 -10.79 8.83
C LYS A 290 17.78 -9.85 8.46
N GLY A 291 17.50 -8.55 8.31
CA GLY A 291 18.51 -7.56 7.96
C GLY A 291 19.26 -7.00 9.17
N ASP A 292 20.14 -6.06 8.90
CA ASP A 292 21.03 -5.40 9.85
C ASP A 292 21.12 -3.87 9.61
N ALA A 293 20.07 -3.29 9.01
CA ALA A 293 19.96 -1.86 8.79
C ALA A 293 20.02 -1.05 10.10
N SER A 294 20.67 0.11 10.09
CA SER A 294 20.97 0.92 11.27
C SER A 294 19.81 1.84 11.71
N GLU A 295 18.95 2.28 10.79
CA GLU A 295 17.93 3.32 10.99
C GLU A 295 16.50 2.82 10.69
N ILE A 296 16.16 1.66 11.25
CA ILE A 296 14.90 0.97 10.99
C ILE A 296 13.66 1.81 11.33
N GLY A 297 12.70 1.88 10.39
CA GLY A 297 11.38 2.44 10.61
C GLY A 297 11.30 3.97 10.46
N VAL A 298 12.38 4.60 10.02
CA VAL A 298 12.44 6.02 9.64
C VAL A 298 12.06 6.17 8.18
N ALA A 299 11.36 7.25 7.81
CA ALA A 299 10.91 7.45 6.43
C ALA A 299 12.10 7.74 5.49
N ILE A 300 12.02 7.19 4.28
CA ILE A 300 12.92 7.48 3.15
C ILE A 300 12.30 8.39 2.10
#